data_AF-A0A1Q5AL60-F1
#
_entry.id   AF-A0A1Q5AL60-F1
#
_cell.length_a   1.000
_cell.length_b   1.000
_cell.length_c   1.000
_cell.angle_alpha   90.00
_cell.angle_beta   90.00
_cell.angle_gamma   90.00
#
_symmetry.space_group_name_H-M   'P 1'
#
loop_
_entity.id
_entity.type
_entity.pdbx_description
1 polymer ?
#
loop_
_entity_poly.entity_id
_entity_poly.type
_entity_poly.pdbx_seq_one_letter_code
_entity_poly.pdbx_strand_id
1 'polypeptide(L)'
;MHSYTRAESRERGKLFRQGFRQALADCVDPDVRRKIERIDQAAAERGALELAALHKVQADARHDLAAAKAVERTAPRADRAAAREARKAAEQRVKLAERAVHKAEQS
;
A
#
# COMPACT_ATOMS: atom_id res chain seq x y z
N MET A 1 3.09 0.75 7.43
CA MET A 1 2.30 1.78 6.74
C MET A 1 1.09 2.24 7.55
N HIS A 2 1.02 3.52 7.89
CA HIS A 2 -0.21 4.18 8.36
C HIS A 2 -0.73 5.11 7.28
N SER A 3 -1.99 4.94 6.87
CA SER A 3 -2.65 5.84 5.90
C SER A 3 -3.49 6.86 6.68
N TYR A 4 -2.91 8.04 6.91
CA TYR A 4 -3.58 9.15 7.61
C TYR A 4 -4.37 10.03 6.63
N THR A 5 -5.59 10.40 7.02
CA THR A 5 -6.28 11.50 6.38
C THR A 5 -5.71 12.84 6.84
N ARG A 6 -5.92 13.90 6.05
CA ARG A 6 -5.52 15.26 6.43
C ARG A 6 -6.15 15.72 7.74
N ALA A 7 -7.37 15.28 8.05
CA ALA A 7 -8.06 15.62 9.28
C ALA A 7 -7.37 14.98 10.50
N GLU A 8 -7.09 13.68 10.42
CA GLU A 8 -6.43 12.93 11.49
C GLU A 8 -5.00 13.38 11.73
N SER A 9 -4.22 13.68 10.67
CA SER A 9 -2.88 14.25 10.87
C SER A 9 -2.93 15.59 11.61
N ARG A 10 -3.93 16.44 11.31
CA ARG A 10 -4.11 17.71 12.02
C ARG A 10 -4.55 17.50 13.46
N GLU A 11 -5.45 16.56 13.71
CA GLU A 11 -5.95 16.24 15.04
C GLU A 11 -4.85 15.64 15.92
N ARG A 12 -4.12 14.64 15.41
CA ARG A 12 -2.94 14.05 16.06
C ARG A 12 -1.90 15.11 16.39
N GLY A 13 -1.60 16.03 15.46
CA GLY A 13 -0.66 17.13 15.70
C GLY A 13 -1.15 18.18 16.72
N LYS A 14 -2.46 18.36 16.90
CA LYS A 14 -3.02 19.18 17.99
C LYS A 14 -2.89 18.46 19.33
N LEU A 15 -3.30 17.20 19.39
CA LEU A 15 -3.23 16.37 20.59
C LEU A 15 -1.78 16.18 21.07
N PHE A 16 -0.84 15.97 20.15
CA PHE A 16 0.58 15.87 20.49
C PHE A 16 1.12 17.18 21.10
N ARG A 17 0.79 18.34 20.53
CA ARG A 17 1.17 19.65 21.10
C ARG A 17 0.52 19.90 22.46
N GLN A 18 -0.71 19.45 22.65
CA GLN A 18 -1.40 19.53 23.93
C GLN A 18 -0.71 18.66 24.98
N GLY A 19 -0.45 17.38 24.67
CA GLY A 19 0.26 16.45 25.56
C GLY A 19 1.69 16.92 25.87
N PHE A 20 2.39 17.51 24.89
CA PHE A 20 3.71 18.10 25.10
C PHE A 20 3.67 19.27 26.10
N ARG A 21 2.71 20.20 25.97
CA ARG A 21 2.53 21.29 26.94
C ARG A 21 2.17 20.78 28.33
N GLN A 22 1.36 19.74 28.41
CA GLN A 22 1.00 19.10 29.67
C GLN A 22 2.19 18.38 30.31
N ALA A 23 3.05 17.74 29.53
CA ALA A 23 4.27 17.11 30.02
C ALA A 23 5.26 18.13 30.60
N LEU A 24 5.37 19.32 30.00
CA LEU A 24 6.16 20.42 30.56
C LEU A 24 5.60 20.96 31.89
N ALA A 25 4.32 20.71 32.18
CA ALA A 25 3.62 21.14 33.38
C ALA A 25 3.31 19.98 34.34
N ASP A 26 3.89 18.80 34.12
CA ASP A 26 3.66 17.55 34.88
C ASP A 26 2.17 17.16 35.05
N CYS A 27 1.31 17.53 34.08
CA CYS A 27 -0.13 17.29 34.13
C CYS A 27 -0.64 16.49 32.92
N VAL A 28 0.11 15.47 32.51
CA VAL A 28 -0.20 14.65 31.33
C VAL A 28 -1.56 13.96 31.48
N ASP A 29 -2.49 14.32 30.59
CA ASP A 29 -3.82 13.71 30.52
C ASP A 29 -3.75 12.36 29.77
N PRO A 30 -4.09 11.22 30.41
CA PRO A 30 -4.10 9.91 29.76
C PRO A 30 -5.09 9.82 28.59
N ASP A 31 -6.13 10.65 28.57
CA ASP A 31 -7.12 10.63 27.48
C ASP A 31 -6.58 11.23 26.18
N VAL A 32 -5.61 12.15 26.25
CA VAL A 32 -4.89 12.66 25.07
C VAL A 32 -4.15 11.52 24.38
N ARG A 33 -3.47 10.67 25.17
CA ARG A 33 -2.75 9.51 24.66
C ARG A 33 -3.71 8.49 24.03
N ARG A 34 -4.81 8.15 24.70
CA ARG A 34 -5.84 7.24 24.17
C ARG A 34 -6.45 7.74 22.86
N LYS A 35 -6.66 9.04 22.71
CA LYS A 35 -7.17 9.63 21.45
C LYS A 35 -6.17 9.49 20.32
N ILE A 36 -4.89 9.73 20.57
CA ILE A 36 -3.82 9.52 19.59
C ILE A 36 -3.76 8.04 19.18
N GLU A 37 -3.81 7.12 20.15
CA GLU A 37 -3.78 5.66 19.88
C GLU A 37 -4.96 5.22 19.00
N ARG A 38 -6.17 5.75 19.23
CA ARG A 38 -7.33 5.47 18.36
C ARG A 38 -7.14 5.96 16.93
N ILE A 39 -6.57 7.15 16.75
CA ILE A 39 -6.28 7.71 15.42
C ILE A 39 -5.23 6.84 14.72
N ASP A 40 -4.17 6.45 15.43
CA ASP A 40 -3.09 5.63 14.90
C ASP A 40 -3.60 4.22 14.52
N GLN A 41 -4.52 3.65 15.30
CA GLN A 41 -5.17 2.37 15.01
C GLN A 41 -6.05 2.45 13.74
N ALA A 42 -6.91 3.46 13.62
CA ALA A 42 -7.72 3.64 12.41
C ALA A 42 -6.86 3.86 11.16
N ALA A 43 -5.75 4.61 11.28
CA ALA A 43 -4.81 4.80 10.20
C ALA A 43 -4.05 3.51 9.84
N ALA A 44 -3.74 2.66 10.83
CA ALA A 44 -3.13 1.36 10.61
C ALA A 44 -4.07 0.40 9.88
N GLU A 45 -5.34 0.34 10.29
CA GLU A 45 -6.36 -0.49 9.64
C GLU A 45 -6.52 -0.12 8.17
N ARG A 46 -6.65 1.17 7.85
CA ARG A 46 -6.70 1.61 6.44
C ARG A 46 -5.41 1.30 5.67
N GLY A 47 -4.24 1.53 6.29
CA GLY A 47 -2.96 1.18 5.69
C GLY A 47 -2.84 -0.31 5.38
N ALA A 48 -3.34 -1.18 6.26
CA ALA A 48 -3.36 -2.62 6.05
C ALA A 48 -4.30 -3.02 4.90
N LEU A 49 -5.48 -2.40 4.80
CA LEU A 49 -6.41 -2.64 3.69
C LEU A 49 -5.82 -2.21 2.34
N GLU A 50 -5.17 -1.04 2.29
CA GLU A 50 -4.48 -0.56 1.09
C GLU A 50 -3.34 -1.50 0.68
N LEU A 51 -2.52 -1.95 1.64
CA LEU A 51 -1.44 -2.90 1.37
C LEU A 51 -1.97 -4.24 0.88
N ALA A 52 -3.03 -4.77 1.50
CA ALA A 52 -3.69 -5.99 1.06
C ALA A 52 -4.23 -5.86 -0.39
N ALA A 53 -4.80 -4.70 -0.74
CA ALA A 53 -5.23 -4.43 -2.10
C ALA A 53 -4.05 -4.42 -3.09
N LEU A 54 -2.90 -3.85 -2.72
CA LEU A 54 -1.69 -3.87 -3.55
C LEU A 54 -1.15 -5.29 -3.75
N HIS A 55 -1.14 -6.12 -2.70
CA HIS A 55 -0.76 -7.53 -2.83
C HIS A 55 -1.70 -8.30 -3.76
N LYS A 56 -3.00 -8.00 -3.73
CA LYS A 56 -3.96 -8.61 -4.65
C LYS A 56 -3.63 -8.25 -6.11
N VAL A 57 -3.38 -6.97 -6.40
CA VAL A 57 -2.98 -6.51 -7.75
C VAL A 57 -1.67 -7.17 -8.20
N GLN A 58 -0.71 -7.33 -7.29
CA GLN A 58 0.55 -8.04 -7.57
C GLN A 58 0.31 -9.51 -7.93
N ALA A 59 -0.56 -10.20 -7.18
CA ALA A 59 -0.92 -11.58 -7.44
C ALA A 59 -1.62 -11.72 -8.81
N ASP A 60 -2.60 -10.87 -9.11
CA ASP A 60 -3.31 -10.86 -10.38
C ASP A 60 -2.35 -10.63 -11.56
N ALA A 61 -1.43 -9.66 -11.43
CA ALA A 61 -0.40 -9.41 -12.46
C ALA A 61 0.52 -10.63 -12.70
N ARG A 62 0.85 -11.39 -11.65
CA ARG A 62 1.64 -12.63 -11.78
C ARG A 62 0.86 -13.73 -12.50
N HIS A 63 -0.44 -13.85 -12.24
CA HIS A 63 -1.32 -14.75 -12.96
C HIS A 63 -1.42 -14.37 -14.44
N ASP A 64 -1.60 -13.09 -14.76
CA ASP A 64 -1.62 -12.59 -16.13
C ASP A 64 -0.33 -12.90 -16.89
N LEU A 65 0.83 -12.75 -16.24
CA LEU A 65 2.11 -13.11 -16.83
C LEU A 65 2.21 -14.62 -17.12
N ALA A 66 1.72 -15.46 -16.20
CA ALA A 66 1.69 -16.90 -16.42
C ALA A 66 0.78 -17.27 -17.60
N ALA A 67 -0.38 -16.64 -17.71
CA ALA A 67 -1.30 -16.81 -18.84
C ALA A 67 -0.65 -16.36 -20.16
N ALA A 68 0.00 -15.18 -20.19
CA ALA A 68 0.69 -14.69 -21.38
C ALA A 68 1.82 -15.62 -21.83
N LYS A 69 2.57 -16.22 -20.89
CA LYS A 69 3.59 -17.24 -21.20
C LYS A 69 2.98 -18.51 -21.77
N ALA A 70 1.81 -18.93 -21.30
CA ALA A 70 1.09 -20.07 -21.87
C ALA A 70 0.64 -19.77 -23.32
N VAL A 71 0.08 -18.60 -23.56
CA VAL A 71 -0.32 -18.13 -24.89
C VAL A 71 0.87 -18.07 -25.84
N GLU A 72 2.03 -17.56 -25.42
CA GLU A 72 3.24 -17.54 -26.26
C GLU A 72 3.67 -18.96 -26.70
N ARG A 73 3.54 -19.94 -25.80
CA ARG A 73 3.90 -21.35 -26.08
C ARG A 73 2.95 -22.01 -27.09
N THR A 74 1.67 -21.69 -27.02
CA THR A 74 0.64 -22.27 -27.88
C THR A 74 0.34 -21.45 -29.15
N ALA A 75 0.90 -20.23 -29.26
CA ALA A 75 0.63 -19.34 -30.38
C ALA A 75 1.19 -19.90 -31.71
N PRO A 76 0.41 -19.83 -32.80
CA PRO A 76 0.88 -20.16 -34.14
C PRO A 76 1.97 -19.16 -34.58
N ARG A 77 2.77 -19.54 -35.58
CA ARG A 77 3.96 -18.77 -36.01
C ARG A 77 3.63 -17.33 -36.43
N ALA A 78 2.45 -17.10 -37.02
CA ALA A 78 1.97 -15.78 -37.40
C ALA A 78 1.72 -14.87 -36.18
N ASP A 79 1.12 -15.39 -35.12
CA ASP A 79 0.73 -14.61 -33.94
C ASP A 79 1.80 -14.57 -32.84
N ARG A 80 2.87 -15.36 -32.99
CA ARG A 80 3.95 -15.48 -32.00
C ARG A 80 4.63 -14.15 -31.70
N ALA A 81 4.72 -13.23 -32.67
CA ALA A 81 5.27 -11.89 -32.43
C ALA A 81 4.36 -11.06 -31.50
N ALA A 82 3.04 -11.07 -31.75
CA ALA A 82 2.06 -10.39 -30.90
C ALA A 82 2.02 -11.00 -29.49
N ALA A 83 2.08 -12.34 -29.37
CA ALA A 83 2.12 -13.03 -28.09
C ALA A 83 3.37 -12.67 -27.26
N ARG A 84 4.53 -12.47 -27.91
CA ARG A 84 5.75 -12.00 -27.25
C ARG A 84 5.61 -10.59 -26.68
N GLU A 85 5.02 -9.68 -27.45
CA GLU A 85 4.78 -8.30 -26.97
C GLU A 85 3.76 -8.29 -25.82
N ALA A 86 2.71 -9.09 -25.90
CA ALA A 86 1.75 -9.26 -24.80
C ALA A 86 2.43 -9.77 -23.51
N ARG A 87 3.34 -10.75 -23.62
CA ARG A 87 4.15 -11.23 -22.49
C ARG A 87 5.02 -10.10 -21.93
N LYS A 88 5.74 -9.35 -22.76
CA LYS A 88 6.58 -8.24 -22.29
C LYS A 88 5.77 -7.18 -21.55
N ALA A 89 4.58 -6.84 -22.06
CA ALA A 89 3.67 -5.92 -21.38
C ALA A 89 3.22 -6.46 -20.01
N ALA A 90 2.90 -7.76 -19.92
CA ALA A 90 2.58 -8.40 -18.64
C ALA A 90 3.77 -8.40 -17.67
N GLU A 91 5.00 -8.63 -18.14
CA GLU A 91 6.21 -8.54 -17.32
C GLU A 91 6.43 -7.13 -16.77
N GLN A 92 6.19 -6.09 -17.57
CA GLN A 92 6.26 -4.71 -17.12
C GLN A 92 5.21 -4.40 -16.04
N ARG A 93 3.97 -4.90 -16.19
CA ARG A 93 2.92 -4.75 -15.18
C ARG A 93 3.30 -5.39 -13.86
N VAL A 94 3.87 -6.60 -13.87
CA VAL A 94 4.37 -7.26 -12.65
C VAL A 94 5.43 -6.41 -11.98
N LYS A 95 6.43 -5.91 -12.72
CA LYS A 95 7.48 -5.05 -12.15
C LYS A 95 6.94 -3.79 -11.50
N LEU A 96 5.95 -3.15 -12.13
CA LEU A 96 5.31 -1.95 -11.58
C LEU A 96 4.51 -2.27 -10.31
N ALA A 97 3.77 -3.38 -10.30
CA ALA A 97 3.02 -3.83 -9.13
C ALA A 97 3.94 -4.20 -7.96
N GLU A 98 5.03 -4.92 -8.23
CA GLU A 98 6.06 -5.26 -7.24
C GLU A 98 6.71 -4.02 -6.65
N ARG A 99 7.03 -3.02 -7.49
CA ARG A 99 7.56 -1.75 -7.03
C ARG A 99 6.58 -0.98 -6.17
N ALA A 100 5.28 -1.01 -6.50
CA ALA A 100 4.24 -0.35 -5.72
C ALA A 100 4.10 -0.98 -4.32
N VAL A 101 4.05 -2.31 -4.24
CA VAL A 101 4.05 -3.06 -2.97
C VAL A 101 5.31 -2.74 -2.16
N HIS A 102 6.49 -2.85 -2.77
CA HIS A 102 7.75 -2.59 -2.08
C HIS A 102 7.83 -1.17 -1.50
N LYS A 103 7.35 -0.18 -2.25
CA LYS A 103 7.28 1.21 -1.77
C LYS A 103 6.30 1.35 -0.60
N ALA A 104 5.16 0.69 -0.65
CA ALA A 104 4.17 0.71 0.42
C ALA A 104 4.67 0.01 1.69
N GLU A 105 5.42 -1.09 1.56
CA GLU A 105 6.05 -1.80 2.68
C GLU A 105 7.15 -0.96 3.36
N GLN A 106 7.89 -0.16 2.59
CA GLN A 106 8.93 0.74 3.10
C GLN A 106 8.41 2.07 3.66
N SER A 107 7.10 2.33 3.58
CA SER A 107 6.45 3.57 4.05
C SER A 107 5.74 3.39 5.40
#